data_AF-A0A142Y9H7-F1
#
_entry.id   AF-A0A142Y9H7-F1
#
_cell.length_a   1.000
_cell.length_b   1.000
_cell.length_c   1.000
_cell.angle_alpha   90.00
_cell.angle_beta   90.00
_cell.angle_gamma   90.00
#
_symmetry.space_group_name_H-M   'P 1'
#
loop_
_entity.id
_entity.type
_entity.pdbx_description
1 polymer ?
#
loop_
_entity_poly.entity_id
_entity_poly.type
_entity_poly.pdbx_seq_one_letter_code
_entity_poly.pdbx_strand_id
1 'polypeptide(L)'
;MEEATQQQAAKKRRRLSIDGRLLAIIGRRTPAIYDIIPQGPLSYFSRVALNPQPLPPHELGAAIASEFIRIVWLSERFGQDLSVALRDLEDWCPTPPRPPKFPPWWPPIPIPDPHPDWLTDYYLGFATRLAAATAGADGLRLGETLAQALDRSVAAVETAISRAT
;
A
#
# COMPACT_ATOMS: atom_id res chain seq x y z
N MET A 1 25.66 28.83 -25.67
CA MET A 1 24.19 28.91 -25.75
C MET A 1 23.71 27.87 -26.75
N GLU A 2 24.01 26.59 -26.55
CA GLU A 2 23.63 25.78 -25.38
C GLU A 2 22.15 25.44 -25.49
N GLU A 3 21.92 24.13 -25.56
CA GLU A 3 20.76 23.50 -24.99
C GLU A 3 19.42 24.08 -25.43
N ALA A 4 18.85 23.44 -26.42
CA ALA A 4 18.07 22.29 -26.01
C ALA A 4 17.55 21.66 -27.27
N THR A 5 18.09 20.50 -27.58
CA THR A 5 17.30 19.31 -27.30
C THR A 5 16.21 19.31 -28.36
N GLN A 6 16.54 18.79 -29.54
CA GLN A 6 16.53 17.34 -29.69
C GLN A 6 15.27 16.75 -29.06
N GLN A 7 14.67 15.83 -29.79
CA GLN A 7 14.08 14.67 -29.16
C GLN A 7 12.81 14.99 -28.35
N GLN A 8 11.64 14.62 -28.80
CA GLN A 8 11.24 13.29 -29.25
C GLN A 8 9.88 13.11 -28.56
N ALA A 9 8.98 12.40 -29.24
CA ALA A 9 8.11 11.43 -28.57
C ALA A 9 7.18 11.95 -27.46
N ALA A 10 6.11 12.66 -27.82
CA ALA A 10 4.92 12.69 -26.96
C ALA A 10 3.84 11.77 -27.53
N LYS A 11 3.91 10.49 -27.15
CA LYS A 11 2.89 9.44 -27.32
C LYS A 11 1.48 10.04 -27.09
N LYS A 12 0.73 10.21 -28.18
CA LYS A 12 -0.61 10.81 -28.20
C LYS A 12 -1.58 9.93 -27.40
N ARG A 13 -1.81 10.27 -26.14
CA ARG A 13 -2.83 9.66 -25.26
C ARG A 13 -4.19 9.85 -25.93
N ARG A 14 -4.79 8.79 -26.48
CA ARG A 14 -6.15 8.86 -27.05
C ARG A 14 -7.11 9.18 -25.91
N ARG A 15 -7.62 10.41 -25.87
CA ARG A 15 -8.75 10.76 -25.01
C ARG A 15 -9.96 9.99 -25.54
N LEU A 16 -10.52 9.11 -24.72
CA LEU A 16 -11.80 8.50 -25.01
C LEU A 16 -12.88 9.55 -24.69
N SER A 17 -13.30 10.30 -25.71
CA SER A 17 -14.54 11.07 -25.66
C SER A 17 -15.64 10.19 -26.26
N ILE A 18 -16.44 9.55 -25.42
CA ILE A 18 -17.62 8.80 -25.85
C ILE A 18 -18.79 9.78 -26.01
N ASP A 19 -19.52 9.67 -27.11
CA ASP A 19 -20.74 10.45 -27.35
C ASP A 19 -21.85 9.98 -26.39
N GLY A 20 -22.48 10.93 -25.70
CA GLY A 20 -23.55 10.65 -24.73
C GLY A 20 -24.75 9.92 -25.34
N ARG A 21 -25.05 10.13 -26.63
CA ARG A 21 -26.12 9.38 -27.32
C ARG A 21 -25.77 7.91 -27.47
N LEU A 22 -24.51 7.60 -27.78
CA LEU A 22 -24.04 6.23 -27.92
C LEU A 22 -24.06 5.51 -26.57
N LEU A 23 -23.67 6.20 -25.50
CA LEU A 23 -23.73 5.66 -24.14
C LEU A 23 -25.17 5.35 -23.71
N ALA A 24 -26.13 6.22 -24.06
CA ALA A 24 -27.54 6.01 -23.75
C ALA A 24 -28.14 4.80 -24.50
N ILE A 25 -27.70 4.52 -25.73
CA ILE A 25 -28.13 3.34 -26.49
C ILE A 25 -27.56 2.05 -25.87
N ILE A 26 -26.28 2.06 -25.50
CA ILE A 26 -25.62 0.92 -24.85
C ILE A 26 -26.28 0.62 -23.49
N GLY A 27 -26.53 1.65 -22.69
CA GLY A 27 -27.20 1.49 -21.39
C GLY A 27 -28.64 0.99 -21.48
N ARG A 28 -29.36 1.28 -22.56
CA ARG A 28 -30.72 0.75 -22.79
C ARG A 28 -30.73 -0.73 -23.17
N ARG A 29 -29.66 -1.22 -23.82
CA ARG A 29 -29.54 -2.61 -24.28
C ARG A 29 -28.89 -3.51 -23.22
N THR A 30 -27.97 -2.96 -22.45
CA THR A 30 -27.21 -3.68 -21.41
C THR A 30 -27.18 -2.83 -20.13
N PRO A 31 -28.21 -2.93 -19.27
CA PRO A 31 -28.37 -2.05 -18.10
C PRO A 31 -27.21 -2.16 -17.10
N ALA A 32 -26.58 -3.33 -16.99
CA ALA A 32 -25.44 -3.59 -16.11
C ALA A 32 -24.19 -2.73 -16.43
N ILE A 33 -24.16 -2.03 -17.58
CA ILE A 33 -23.09 -1.07 -17.88
C ILE A 33 -23.05 0.06 -16.83
N TYR A 34 -24.19 0.43 -16.25
CA TYR A 34 -24.29 1.49 -15.23
C TYR A 34 -23.72 1.07 -13.87
N ASP A 35 -23.53 -0.23 -13.64
CA ASP A 35 -22.89 -0.75 -12.42
C ASP A 35 -21.35 -0.73 -12.55
N ILE A 36 -20.84 -0.81 -13.78
CA ILE A 36 -19.41 -0.81 -14.10
C ILE A 36 -18.89 0.62 -14.29
N ILE A 37 -19.75 1.54 -14.76
CA ILE A 37 -19.42 2.96 -14.86
C ILE A 37 -19.53 3.55 -13.44
N PRO A 38 -18.43 3.96 -12.81
CA PRO A 38 -18.49 4.56 -11.48
C PRO A 38 -19.41 5.77 -11.54
N GLN A 39 -20.45 5.80 -10.70
CA GLN A 39 -21.30 6.97 -10.53
C GLN A 39 -20.46 8.07 -9.85
N GLY A 40 -19.76 8.82 -10.70
CA GLY A 40 -18.99 9.98 -10.31
C GLY A 40 -17.82 9.70 -9.35
N PRO A 41 -17.04 10.74 -9.07
CA PRO A 41 -15.80 10.66 -8.29
C PRO A 41 -15.99 10.30 -6.80
N LEU A 42 -17.21 10.02 -6.34
CA LEU A 42 -17.51 9.75 -4.92
C LEU A 42 -17.69 8.26 -4.59
N SER A 43 -18.01 7.40 -5.58
CA SER A 43 -18.45 6.02 -5.31
C SER A 43 -17.35 5.07 -4.80
N TYR A 44 -16.09 5.28 -5.19
CA TYR A 44 -14.98 4.41 -4.79
C TYR A 44 -14.50 4.67 -3.35
N PHE A 45 -14.72 5.89 -2.83
CA PHE A 45 -14.37 6.25 -1.46
C PHE A 45 -15.44 5.80 -0.45
N SER A 46 -16.69 5.62 -0.87
CA SER A 46 -17.82 5.39 0.05
C SER A 46 -17.93 3.97 0.61
N ARG A 47 -17.29 2.94 0.03
CA ARG A 47 -17.36 1.56 0.57
C ARG A 47 -16.46 1.32 1.78
N VAL A 48 -15.43 2.13 1.99
CA VAL A 48 -14.47 2.01 3.12
C VAL A 48 -14.64 3.16 4.13
N ALA A 49 -15.45 4.17 3.80
CA ALA A 49 -15.58 5.40 4.59
C ALA A 49 -16.65 5.36 5.70
N LEU A 50 -17.32 4.24 5.96
CA LEU A 50 -18.41 4.18 6.95
C LEU A 50 -18.01 3.65 8.34
N ASN A 51 -16.77 3.16 8.51
CA ASN A 51 -16.17 2.96 9.83
C ASN A 51 -14.65 3.08 9.70
N PRO A 52 -14.01 4.18 10.15
CA PRO A 52 -12.56 4.27 10.19
C PRO A 52 -12.03 3.38 11.33
N GLN A 53 -12.19 2.06 11.19
CA GLN A 53 -11.53 1.10 12.04
C GLN A 53 -10.09 0.97 11.54
N PRO A 54 -9.07 1.04 12.41
CA PRO A 54 -7.71 0.71 12.02
C PRO A 54 -7.67 -0.70 11.41
N LEU A 55 -6.83 -0.90 10.39
CA LEU A 55 -6.61 -2.23 9.84
C LEU A 55 -6.12 -3.17 10.96
N PRO A 56 -6.55 -4.44 10.97
CA PRO A 56 -5.93 -5.46 11.80
C PRO A 56 -4.40 -5.45 11.62
N PRO A 57 -3.59 -5.66 12.67
CA PRO A 57 -2.14 -5.49 12.59
C PRO A 57 -1.47 -6.29 11.46
N HIS A 58 -1.91 -7.53 11.23
CA HIS A 58 -1.44 -8.36 10.11
C HIS A 58 -1.75 -7.74 8.74
N GLU A 59 -2.97 -7.23 8.55
CA GLU A 59 -3.35 -6.55 7.30
C GLU A 59 -2.60 -5.23 7.13
N LEU A 60 -2.37 -4.50 8.23
CA LEU A 60 -1.57 -3.29 8.24
C LEU A 60 -0.12 -3.59 7.82
N GLY A 61 0.50 -4.63 8.38
CA GLY A 61 1.84 -5.07 8.00
C GLY A 61 1.94 -5.41 6.51
N ALA A 62 0.97 -6.15 5.97
CA ALA A 62 0.91 -6.47 4.55
C ALA A 62 0.70 -5.23 3.66
N ALA A 63 -0.08 -4.25 4.12
CA ALA A 63 -0.28 -2.99 3.42
C ALA A 63 1.00 -2.16 3.36
N ILE A 64 1.71 -2.02 4.49
CA ILE A 64 2.99 -1.30 4.56
C ILE A 64 4.07 -2.01 3.73
N ALA A 65 4.14 -3.34 3.75
CA ALA A 65 5.04 -4.10 2.89
C ALA A 65 4.75 -3.85 1.39
N SER A 66 3.49 -3.69 1.00
CA SER A 66 3.12 -3.39 -0.38
C SER A 66 3.63 -2.00 -0.82
N GLU A 67 3.56 -1.00 0.05
CA GLU A 67 4.13 0.32 -0.22
C GLU A 67 5.67 0.30 -0.20
N PHE A 68 6.29 -0.46 0.70
CA PHE A 68 7.74 -0.68 0.67
C PHE A 68 8.19 -1.29 -0.66
N ILE A 69 7.56 -2.39 -1.10
CA ILE A 69 7.84 -3.02 -2.41
C ILE A 69 7.72 -2.00 -3.54
N ARG A 70 6.69 -1.13 -3.48
CA ARG A 70 6.48 -0.07 -4.47
C ARG A 70 7.64 0.93 -4.49
N ILE A 71 8.10 1.37 -3.32
CA ILE A 71 9.24 2.28 -3.17
C ILE A 71 10.51 1.63 -3.73
N VAL A 72 10.83 0.41 -3.32
CA VAL A 72 12.03 -0.30 -3.81
C VAL A 72 11.97 -0.49 -5.33
N TRP A 73 10.82 -0.91 -5.86
CA TRP A 73 10.63 -1.08 -7.30
C TRP A 73 10.80 0.23 -8.07
N LEU A 74 10.22 1.33 -7.58
CA LEU A 74 10.38 2.65 -8.20
C LEU A 74 11.85 3.09 -8.14
N SER A 75 12.49 2.99 -6.98
CA SER A 75 13.88 3.35 -6.78
C SER A 75 14.81 2.59 -7.73
N GLU A 76 14.60 1.28 -7.89
CA GLU A 76 15.36 0.46 -8.84
C GLU A 76 15.17 0.95 -10.28
N ARG A 77 13.93 1.25 -10.69
CA ARG A 77 13.61 1.73 -12.04
C ARG A 77 14.20 3.11 -12.35
N PHE A 78 14.38 3.94 -11.33
CA PHE A 78 15.01 5.25 -11.46
C PHE A 78 16.51 5.25 -11.13
N GLY A 79 17.12 4.06 -10.96
CA GLY A 79 18.54 3.93 -10.66
C GLY A 79 18.95 4.57 -9.33
N GLN A 80 18.01 4.73 -8.41
CA GLN A 80 18.26 5.26 -7.06
C GLN A 80 18.93 4.21 -6.18
N ASP A 81 19.58 4.69 -5.12
CA ASP A 81 20.18 3.85 -4.11
C ASP A 81 19.12 3.17 -3.25
N LEU A 82 19.00 1.84 -3.38
CA LEU A 82 18.06 1.02 -2.63
C LEU A 82 18.38 0.95 -1.13
N SER A 83 19.64 1.23 -0.74
CA SER A 83 20.03 1.23 0.66
C SER A 83 19.36 2.36 1.45
N VAL A 84 18.93 3.44 0.77
CA VAL A 84 18.10 4.49 1.39
C VAL A 84 16.76 3.93 1.84
N ALA A 85 16.10 3.13 1.01
CA ALA A 85 14.81 2.53 1.36
C ALA A 85 14.94 1.58 2.56
N LEU A 86 16.04 0.83 2.64
CA LEU A 86 16.32 -0.04 3.79
C LEU A 86 16.57 0.75 5.08
N ARG A 87 17.32 1.87 5.01
CA ARG A 87 17.51 2.79 6.15
C ARG A 87 16.19 3.43 6.58
N ASP A 88 15.37 3.87 5.65
CA ASP A 88 14.04 4.40 5.98
C ASP A 88 13.17 3.34 6.66
N LEU A 89 13.28 2.07 6.24
CA LEU A 89 12.62 0.95 6.91
C LEU A 89 13.21 0.69 8.32
N GLU A 90 14.49 0.98 8.57
CA GLU A 90 15.11 0.99 9.92
C GLU A 90 14.45 2.02 10.82
N ASP A 91 14.19 3.20 10.29
CA ASP A 91 13.55 4.29 11.02
C ASP A 91 12.03 4.14 11.16
N TRP A 92 11.41 3.24 10.37
CA TRP A 92 10.00 2.88 10.51
C TRP A 92 9.78 2.07 11.79
N CYS A 93 9.72 2.77 12.91
CA CYS A 93 9.13 2.24 14.12
C CYS A 93 7.62 2.04 13.88
N PRO A 94 7.07 0.82 14.00
CA PRO A 94 5.64 0.61 13.85
C PRO A 94 4.93 1.47 14.89
N THR A 95 4.17 2.45 14.41
CA THR A 95 3.51 3.40 15.30
C THR A 95 2.31 2.68 15.91
N PRO A 96 2.14 2.70 17.25
CA PRO A 96 0.90 2.20 17.84
C PRO A 96 -0.29 2.91 17.16
N PRO A 97 -1.39 2.19 16.89
CA PRO A 97 -2.53 2.75 16.17
C PRO A 97 -2.99 4.03 16.85
N ARG A 98 -3.03 5.13 16.09
CA ARG A 98 -3.43 6.42 16.64
C ARG A 98 -4.91 6.38 17.04
N PRO A 99 -5.28 7.01 18.16
CA PRO A 99 -6.66 7.05 18.59
C PRO A 99 -7.52 7.74 17.52
N PRO A 100 -8.71 7.20 17.18
CA PRO A 100 -9.67 7.93 16.36
C PRO A 100 -10.03 9.24 17.06
N LYS A 101 -10.12 10.33 16.27
CA LYS A 101 -10.52 11.64 16.79
C LYS A 101 -12.03 11.63 17.02
N PHE A 102 -12.44 11.61 18.29
CA PHE A 102 -13.84 11.76 18.67
C PHE A 102 -14.22 13.22 18.90
N PRO A 103 -15.51 13.58 18.75
CA PRO A 103 -15.99 14.90 19.11
C PRO A 103 -15.73 15.20 20.60
N PRO A 104 -15.39 16.45 20.97
CA PRO A 104 -15.01 16.80 22.34
C PRO A 104 -16.13 16.64 23.38
N TRP A 105 -17.39 16.50 22.95
CA TRP A 105 -18.55 16.27 23.83
C TRP A 105 -18.85 14.78 24.08
N TRP A 106 -18.15 13.86 23.42
CA TRP A 106 -18.26 12.44 23.73
C TRP A 106 -17.40 12.10 24.94
N PRO A 107 -17.89 11.24 25.86
CA PRO A 107 -17.06 10.73 26.93
C PRO A 107 -15.83 10.01 26.35
N PRO A 108 -14.67 10.06 27.02
CA PRO A 108 -13.51 9.30 26.58
C PRO A 108 -13.88 7.81 26.56
N ILE A 109 -13.97 7.24 25.36
CA ILE A 109 -14.19 5.81 25.19
C ILE A 109 -12.88 5.14 25.61
N PRO A 110 -12.90 4.20 26.60
CA PRO A 110 -11.69 3.47 26.96
C PRO A 110 -11.20 2.73 25.72
N ILE A 111 -10.02 3.12 25.26
CA ILE A 111 -9.38 2.49 24.12
C ILE A 111 -8.81 1.17 24.63
N PRO A 112 -9.17 0.02 24.02
CA PRO A 112 -8.54 -1.23 24.38
C PRO A 112 -7.05 -1.10 24.09
N ASP A 113 -6.22 -1.49 25.07
CA ASP A 113 -4.78 -1.61 24.83
C ASP A 113 -4.56 -2.47 23.58
N PRO A 114 -3.59 -2.13 22.73
CA PRO A 114 -3.28 -2.95 21.57
C PRO A 114 -2.99 -4.37 22.08
N HIS A 115 -3.54 -5.37 21.38
CA HIS A 115 -3.35 -6.78 21.71
C HIS A 115 -1.85 -7.04 21.99
N PRO A 116 -1.48 -7.81 23.03
CA PRO A 116 -0.09 -8.00 23.43
C PRO A 116 0.84 -8.38 22.26
N ASP A 117 0.33 -9.15 21.31
CA ASP A 117 1.06 -9.61 20.12
C ASP A 117 0.88 -8.75 18.86
N TRP A 118 0.31 -7.54 18.96
CA TRP A 118 0.00 -6.70 17.78
C TRP A 118 1.23 -6.43 16.90
N LEU A 119 2.40 -6.30 17.53
CA LEU A 119 3.67 -6.05 16.85
C LEU A 119 4.14 -7.30 16.09
N THR A 120 3.98 -8.46 16.71
CA THR A 120 4.27 -9.78 16.10
C THR A 120 3.37 -9.99 14.88
N ASP A 121 2.07 -9.73 15.03
CA ASP A 121 1.09 -9.84 13.94
C ASP A 121 1.41 -8.88 12.78
N TYR A 122 1.83 -7.66 13.09
CA TYR A 122 2.30 -6.68 12.10
C TYR A 122 3.49 -7.21 11.30
N TYR A 123 4.55 -7.68 11.97
CA TYR A 123 5.73 -8.20 11.28
C TYR A 123 5.43 -9.49 10.52
N LEU A 124 4.52 -10.33 11.01
CA LEU A 124 4.08 -11.53 10.29
C LEU A 124 3.40 -11.17 8.97
N GLY A 125 2.48 -10.20 8.98
CA GLY A 125 1.82 -9.73 7.76
C GLY A 125 2.79 -9.06 6.78
N PHE A 126 3.72 -8.26 7.31
CA PHE A 126 4.78 -7.62 6.52
C PHE A 126 5.70 -8.66 5.86
N ALA A 127 6.21 -9.62 6.63
CA ALA A 127 7.05 -10.72 6.16
C ALA A 127 6.35 -11.58 5.11
N THR A 128 5.09 -11.96 5.36
CA THR A 128 4.30 -12.79 4.43
C THR A 128 4.15 -12.10 3.07
N ARG A 129 3.89 -10.79 3.07
CA ARG A 129 3.75 -10.01 1.83
C ARG A 129 5.08 -9.87 1.08
N LEU A 130 6.19 -9.68 1.78
CA LEU A 130 7.54 -9.64 1.21
C LEU A 130 7.93 -10.99 0.61
N ALA A 131 7.70 -12.10 1.33
CA ALA A 131 7.97 -13.44 0.85
C ALA A 131 7.22 -13.77 -0.45
N ALA A 132 5.97 -13.31 -0.58
CA ALA A 132 5.22 -13.44 -1.81
C ALA A 132 5.79 -12.60 -2.97
N ALA A 133 6.48 -11.49 -2.67
CA ALA A 133 7.08 -10.61 -3.67
C ALA A 133 8.48 -11.06 -4.09
N THR A 134 9.29 -11.59 -3.16
CA THR A 134 10.63 -12.13 -3.44
C THR A 134 10.59 -13.33 -4.37
N ALA A 135 9.59 -14.21 -4.21
CA ALA A 135 9.40 -15.38 -5.06
C ALA A 135 9.24 -15.07 -6.57
N GLY A 136 8.91 -13.82 -6.93
CA GLY A 136 8.82 -13.36 -8.33
C GLY A 136 10.02 -12.55 -8.81
N ALA A 137 11.05 -12.36 -7.99
CA ALA A 137 12.15 -11.42 -8.21
C ALA A 137 13.54 -12.07 -8.16
N ASP A 138 13.64 -13.39 -8.33
CA ASP A 138 14.89 -14.14 -8.26
C ASP A 138 15.97 -13.59 -9.21
N GLY A 139 17.17 -13.39 -8.66
CA GLY A 139 18.33 -12.89 -9.41
C GLY A 139 18.30 -11.39 -9.76
N LEU A 140 17.32 -10.63 -9.26
CA LEU A 140 17.24 -9.18 -9.40
C LEU A 140 17.73 -8.48 -8.13
N ARG A 141 18.32 -7.28 -8.29
CA ARG A 141 18.73 -6.41 -7.16
C ARG A 141 17.55 -6.05 -6.25
N LEU A 142 16.36 -5.88 -6.85
CA LEU A 142 15.10 -5.80 -6.12
C LEU A 142 14.88 -7.02 -5.21
N GLY A 143 15.05 -8.23 -5.73
CA GLY A 143 14.86 -9.47 -4.97
C GLY A 143 15.77 -9.54 -3.74
N GLU A 144 17.04 -9.18 -3.90
CA GLU A 144 18.01 -9.12 -2.78
C GLU A 144 17.58 -8.12 -1.70
N THR A 145 17.14 -6.93 -2.12
CA THR A 145 16.68 -5.88 -1.18
C THR A 145 15.43 -6.32 -0.42
N LEU A 146 14.49 -6.96 -1.12
CA LEU A 146 13.27 -7.49 -0.49
C LEU A 146 13.57 -8.67 0.44
N ALA A 147 14.55 -9.52 0.12
CA ALA A 147 15.00 -10.60 0.98
C ALA A 147 15.63 -10.07 2.27
N GLN A 148 16.45 -9.03 2.20
CA GLN A 148 17.02 -8.39 3.40
C GLN A 148 15.93 -7.81 4.32
N ALA A 149 14.90 -7.20 3.74
CA ALA A 149 13.75 -6.70 4.51
C ALA A 149 12.93 -7.84 5.13
N LEU A 150 12.84 -8.99 4.45
CA LEU A 150 12.17 -10.20 4.94
C LEU A 150 12.92 -10.79 6.14
N ASP A 151 14.23 -11.01 6.02
CA ASP A 151 15.07 -11.58 7.08
C ASP A 151 14.98 -10.77 8.37
N ARG A 152 14.98 -9.44 8.24
CA ARG A 152 14.79 -8.53 9.37
C ARG A 152 13.41 -8.70 10.03
N SER A 153 12.37 -8.85 9.23
CA SER A 153 11.00 -9.00 9.75
C SER A 153 10.86 -10.32 10.50
N VAL A 154 11.49 -11.39 10.00
CA VAL A 154 11.58 -12.68 10.70
C VAL A 154 12.33 -12.55 12.02
N ALA A 155 13.49 -11.88 12.04
CA ALA A 155 14.26 -11.64 13.27
C ALA A 155 13.46 -10.85 14.33
N ALA A 156 12.62 -9.89 13.89
CA ALA A 156 11.73 -9.15 14.78
C ALA A 156 10.65 -10.05 15.40
N VAL A 157 10.06 -10.96 14.62
CA VAL A 157 9.10 -11.97 15.11
C VAL A 157 9.76 -12.93 16.09
N GLU A 158 10.94 -13.46 15.76
CA GLU A 158 11.70 -14.37 16.65
C GLU A 158 12.02 -13.71 17.99
N THR A 159 12.45 -12.44 17.96
CA THR A 159 12.73 -11.66 19.18
C THR A 159 11.47 -11.44 20.01
N ALA A 160 10.33 -11.17 19.38
CA ALA A 160 9.07 -10.99 20.08
C ALA A 160 8.58 -12.28 20.75
N ILE A 161 8.65 -13.41 20.04
CA ILE A 161 8.31 -14.74 20.57
C ILE A 161 9.21 -15.09 21.76
N SER A 162 10.51 -14.86 21.65
CA SER A 162 11.49 -15.19 22.71
C SER A 162 11.29 -14.42 24.01
N ARG A 163 10.60 -13.27 23.97
CA ARG A 163 10.29 -12.44 25.16
C ARG A 163 8.99 -12.85 25.86
N ALA A 164 8.16 -13.68 25.22
CA ALA A 164 6.87 -14.11 25.74
C ALA A 164 6.95 -15.45 26.52
N THR A 165 8.06 -16.18 26.39
CA THR A 165 8.43 -17.37 27.19
C THR A 165 9.32 -17.01 28.37
#